data_AF-J5KB87-F1
#
_entry.id   AF-J5KB87-F1
#
_cell.length_a   1.000
_cell.length_b   1.000
_cell.length_c   1.000
_cell.angle_alpha   90.00
_cell.angle_beta   90.00
_cell.angle_gamma   90.00
#
_symmetry.space_group_name_H-M   'P 1'
#
loop_
_entity.id
_entity.type
_entity.pdbx_description
1 polymer ?
#
loop_
_entity_poly.entity_id
_entity_poly.type
_entity_poly.pdbx_seq_one_letter_code
_entity_poly.pdbx_strand_id
1 'polypeptide(L)'
;MEMELWNIWATNRIPGAIGGLTVIIAVWVAARFSSVASEQSEENKTLFGKILLTAFGGSVILWGIQINLFAQGNYYAIARAFTRMKENGMDVSPGATEFANTYLVEPSLLNNPVAVVFFVTAFLIILYPIWFKK
;
A
#
# COMPACT_ATOMS: atom_id res chain seq x y z
N MET A 1 2.70 -7.94 29.18
CA MET A 1 2.85 -8.63 27.89
C MET A 1 1.71 -8.38 26.93
N GLU A 2 0.47 -8.85 27.15
CA GLU A 2 -0.61 -8.58 26.17
C GLU A 2 -0.86 -7.08 25.97
N MET A 3 -0.94 -6.31 27.07
CA MET A 3 -1.08 -4.85 27.02
C MET A 3 0.08 -4.15 26.30
N GLU A 4 1.29 -4.69 26.39
CA GLU A 4 2.46 -4.14 25.72
C GLU A 4 2.39 -4.37 24.21
N LEU A 5 1.91 -5.54 23.76
CA LEU A 5 1.62 -5.82 22.35
C LEU A 5 0.54 -4.89 21.80
N TRP A 6 -0.52 -4.63 22.58
CA TRP A 6 -1.54 -3.66 22.19
C TRP A 6 -0.98 -2.25 22.06
N ASN A 7 -0.11 -1.83 22.98
CA ASN A 7 0.58 -0.54 22.88
C ASN A 7 1.47 -0.46 21.63
N ILE A 8 2.26 -1.51 21.34
CA ILE A 8 3.09 -1.57 20.13
C ILE A 8 2.21 -1.50 18.88
N TRP A 9 1.11 -2.26 18.84
CA TRP A 9 0.16 -2.22 17.73
C TRP A 9 -0.42 -0.82 17.54
N ALA A 10 -0.84 -0.16 18.61
CA ALA A 10 -1.36 1.20 18.58
C ALA A 10 -0.32 2.19 18.07
N THR A 11 0.94 2.10 18.50
CA THR A 11 2.04 2.93 17.99
C THR A 11 2.29 2.70 16.51
N ASN A 12 2.25 1.45 16.04
CA ASN A 12 2.44 1.10 14.63
C ASN A 12 1.31 1.58 13.70
N ARG A 13 0.18 2.04 14.24
CA ARG A 13 -0.87 2.72 13.45
C ARG A 13 -0.38 4.05 12.86
N ILE A 14 0.54 4.74 13.53
CA ILE A 14 1.04 6.05 13.08
C ILE A 14 1.84 5.91 11.77
N PRO A 15 2.89 5.07 11.67
CA PRO A 15 3.56 4.81 10.40
C PRO A 15 2.62 4.29 9.30
N GLY A 16 1.61 3.47 9.66
CA GLY A 16 0.62 2.99 8.71
C GLY A 16 -0.21 4.12 8.08
N ALA A 17 -0.65 5.09 8.89
CA ALA A 17 -1.38 6.26 8.41
C ALA A 17 -0.49 7.17 7.55
N ILE A 18 0.76 7.41 7.99
CA ILE A 18 1.73 8.21 7.24
C ILE A 18 2.02 7.56 5.89
N GLY A 19 2.27 6.25 5.86
CA GLY A 19 2.50 5.50 4.63
C GLY A 19 1.32 5.63 3.66
N GLY A 20 0.08 5.51 4.15
CA GLY A 20 -1.11 5.73 3.33
C GLY A 20 -1.17 7.12 2.70
N LEU A 21 -0.88 8.18 3.48
CA LEU A 21 -0.81 9.55 2.96
C LEU A 21 0.31 9.73 1.93
N THR A 22 1.48 9.15 2.18
CA THR A 22 2.60 9.16 1.23
C THR A 22 2.20 8.56 -0.11
N VAL A 23 1.45 7.44 -0.12
CA VAL A 23 0.97 6.81 -1.36
C VAL A 23 0.02 7.73 -2.11
N ILE A 24 -0.95 8.34 -1.43
CA ILE A 24 -1.91 9.26 -2.07
C ILE A 24 -1.19 10.44 -2.72
N ILE A 25 -0.24 11.06 -2.00
CA ILE A 25 0.56 12.18 -2.51
C ILE A 25 1.43 11.73 -3.68
N ALA A 26 2.12 10.59 -3.58
CA ALA A 26 2.98 10.07 -4.64
C ALA A 26 2.19 9.79 -5.93
N VAL A 27 1.01 9.17 -5.82
CA VAL A 27 0.11 8.95 -6.96
C VAL A 27 -0.33 10.26 -7.60
N TRP A 28 -0.71 11.25 -6.78
CA TRP A 28 -1.09 12.56 -7.28
C TRP A 28 0.05 13.27 -8.00
N VAL A 29 1.26 13.23 -7.44
CA VAL A 29 2.48 13.77 -8.07
C VAL A 29 2.75 13.05 -9.39
N ALA A 30 2.66 11.72 -9.42
CA ALA A 30 2.89 10.94 -10.64
C ALA A 30 1.88 11.28 -11.75
N ALA A 31 0.60 11.45 -11.41
CA ALA A 31 -0.43 11.86 -12.36
C ALA A 31 -0.18 13.27 -12.91
N ARG A 32 0.17 14.23 -12.02
CA ARG A 32 0.49 15.60 -12.42
C ARG A 32 1.75 15.66 -13.28
N PHE A 33 2.81 15.00 -12.86
CA PHE A 33 4.06 14.94 -13.60
C PHE A 33 3.85 14.32 -14.97
N SER A 34 3.13 13.20 -15.07
CA SER A 34 2.85 12.53 -16.34
C SER A 34 2.04 13.41 -17.29
N SER A 35 1.07 14.18 -16.78
CA SER A 35 0.32 15.14 -17.60
C SER A 35 1.15 16.31 -18.11
N VAL A 36 2.07 16.83 -17.31
CA VAL A 36 2.91 17.97 -17.72
C VAL A 36 4.02 17.50 -18.66
N ALA A 37 4.68 16.39 -18.31
CA ALA A 37 5.78 15.82 -19.08
C ALA A 37 5.34 15.35 -20.47
N SER A 38 4.11 14.84 -20.62
CA SER A 38 3.55 14.45 -21.93
C SER A 38 3.32 15.65 -22.87
N GLU A 39 3.09 16.84 -22.32
CA GLU A 39 2.78 18.04 -23.11
C GLU A 39 4.02 18.83 -23.53
N GLN A 40 5.04 18.90 -22.66
CA GLN A 40 6.09 19.91 -22.76
C GLN A 40 7.31 19.54 -23.63
N SER A 41 7.64 18.26 -23.81
CA SER A 41 8.85 17.86 -24.56
C SER A 41 8.52 16.97 -25.75
N GLU A 42 9.06 17.31 -26.92
CA GLU A 42 8.97 16.46 -28.11
C GLU A 42 9.66 15.10 -27.90
N GLU A 43 10.71 15.06 -27.08
CA GLU A 43 11.39 13.82 -26.70
C GLU A 43 10.46 12.89 -25.89
N ASN A 44 9.60 13.46 -25.04
CA ASN A 44 8.63 12.70 -24.27
C ASN A 44 7.45 12.18 -25.12
N LYS A 45 7.22 12.79 -26.29
CA LYS A 45 6.21 12.32 -27.27
C LYS A 45 6.71 11.10 -28.04
N THR A 46 8.01 10.84 -28.05
CA THR A 46 8.58 9.62 -28.64
C THR A 46 8.09 8.37 -27.90
N LEU A 47 8.12 7.22 -28.59
CA LEU A 47 7.75 5.94 -27.97
C LEU A 47 8.59 5.64 -26.72
N PHE A 48 9.88 5.97 -26.76
CA PHE A 48 10.80 5.78 -25.63
C PHE A 48 10.38 6.64 -24.43
N GLY A 49 10.08 7.93 -24.66
CA GLY A 49 9.60 8.83 -23.60
C GLY A 49 8.33 8.34 -22.93
N LYS A 50 7.36 7.85 -23.71
CA LYS A 50 6.11 7.28 -23.18
C LYS A 50 6.33 6.03 -22.33
N ILE A 51 7.25 5.15 -22.74
CA ILE A 51 7.61 3.96 -21.97
C ILE A 51 8.29 4.36 -20.65
N LEU A 52 9.20 5.34 -20.69
CA LEU A 52 9.89 5.82 -19.49
C LEU A 52 8.91 6.43 -18.47
N LEU A 53 7.97 7.28 -18.93
CA LEU A 53 6.93 7.85 -18.08
C LEU A 53 5.98 6.79 -17.52
N THR A 54 5.64 5.78 -18.34
CA THR A 54 4.84 4.63 -17.89
C THR A 54 5.56 3.82 -16.81
N ALA A 55 6.86 3.58 -16.98
CA ALA A 55 7.68 2.88 -15.99
C ALA A 55 7.78 3.66 -14.68
N PHE A 56 7.92 4.98 -14.74
CA PHE A 56 7.87 5.85 -13.57
C PHE A 56 6.50 5.80 -12.87
N GLY A 57 5.41 5.92 -13.62
CA GLY A 57 4.06 5.76 -13.08
C GLY A 57 3.85 4.39 -12.43
N GLY A 58 4.34 3.34 -13.08
CA GLY A 58 4.27 1.96 -12.57
C GLY A 58 5.07 1.77 -11.28
N SER A 59 6.26 2.35 -11.17
CA SER A 59 7.07 2.23 -9.94
C SER A 59 6.39 2.88 -8.73
N VAL A 60 5.70 4.01 -8.93
CA VAL A 60 4.90 4.68 -7.89
C VAL A 60 3.74 3.79 -7.43
N ILE A 61 3.05 3.11 -8.36
CA ILE A 61 1.96 2.19 -8.03
C ILE A 61 2.49 0.95 -7.30
N LEU A 62 3.60 0.36 -7.75
CA LEU A 62 4.23 -0.79 -7.09
C LEU A 62 4.70 -0.44 -5.68
N TRP A 63 5.27 0.76 -5.49
CA TRP A 63 5.60 1.28 -4.16
C TRP A 63 4.36 1.40 -3.28
N GLY A 64 3.26 1.92 -3.84
CA GLY A 64 1.98 1.99 -3.13
C GLY A 64 1.45 0.64 -2.67
N ILE A 65 1.54 -0.38 -3.54
CA ILE A 65 1.18 -1.77 -3.21
C ILE A 65 2.08 -2.28 -2.08
N GLN A 66 3.38 -2.03 -2.14
CA GLN A 66 4.32 -2.45 -1.09
C GLN A 66 3.97 -1.84 0.27
N ILE A 67 3.65 -0.54 0.34
CA ILE A 67 3.20 0.11 1.57
C ILE A 67 1.91 -0.52 2.10
N ASN A 68 0.96 -0.85 1.22
CA ASN A 68 -0.26 -1.56 1.62
C ASN A 68 0.04 -2.94 2.22
N LEU A 69 0.95 -3.70 1.60
CA LEU A 69 1.38 -5.01 2.10
C LEU A 69 2.12 -4.91 3.44
N PHE A 70 2.95 -3.88 3.65
CA PHE A 70 3.56 -3.63 4.96
C PHE A 70 2.53 -3.28 6.03
N ALA A 71 1.49 -2.52 5.68
CA ALA A 71 0.40 -2.25 6.61
C ALA A 71 -0.28 -3.57 7.03
N GLN A 72 -0.64 -4.43 6.08
CA GLN A 72 -1.19 -5.77 6.36
C GLN A 72 -0.22 -6.64 7.19
N GLY A 73 1.07 -6.60 6.87
CA GLY A 73 2.12 -7.31 7.60
C GLY A 73 2.20 -6.93 9.08
N ASN A 74 1.92 -5.67 9.42
CA ASN A 74 1.85 -5.24 10.82
C ASN A 74 0.66 -5.88 11.57
N TYR A 75 -0.51 -5.99 10.94
CA TYR A 75 -1.65 -6.70 11.52
C TYR A 75 -1.32 -8.19 11.72
N TYR A 76 -0.76 -8.82 10.68
CA TYR A 76 -0.34 -10.22 10.72
C TYR A 76 0.69 -10.50 11.82
N ALA A 77 1.70 -9.63 11.98
CA ALA A 77 2.74 -9.81 12.97
C ALA A 77 2.19 -9.80 14.41
N ILE A 78 1.26 -8.90 14.71
CA ILE A 78 0.61 -8.80 16.03
C ILE A 78 -0.34 -9.99 16.26
N ALA A 79 -1.13 -10.36 15.25
CA ALA A 79 -1.99 -11.55 15.31
C ALA A 79 -1.19 -12.83 15.60
N ARG A 80 -0.04 -12.98 14.94
CA ARG A 80 0.89 -14.08 15.16
C ARG A 80 1.52 -14.05 16.55
N ALA A 81 1.81 -12.86 17.09
CA ALA A 81 2.31 -12.73 18.44
C ALA A 81 1.28 -13.21 19.48
N PHE A 82 0.00 -12.81 19.37
CA PHE A 82 -1.07 -13.30 20.25
C PHE A 82 -1.27 -14.81 20.15
N THR A 83 -1.19 -15.37 18.94
CA THR A 83 -1.29 -16.82 18.72
C THR A 83 -0.16 -17.56 19.45
N ARG A 84 1.08 -17.10 19.30
CA ARG A 84 2.24 -17.67 20.01
C ARG A 84 2.15 -17.53 21.52
N MET A 85 1.58 -16.44 22.02
CA MET A 85 1.36 -16.27 23.45
C MET A 85 0.45 -17.36 24.01
N LYS A 86 -0.66 -17.63 23.31
CA LYS A 86 -1.61 -18.68 23.67
C LYS A 86 -0.99 -20.08 23.56
N GLU A 87 -0.20 -20.34 22.51
CA GLU A 87 0.53 -21.60 22.34
C GLU A 87 1.54 -21.87 23.46
N ASN A 88 2.14 -20.81 24.01
CA ASN A 88 3.05 -20.90 25.15
C ASN A 88 2.34 -21.00 26.51
N GLY A 89 1.02 -21.23 26.52
CA GLY A 89 0.24 -21.43 27.74
C GLY A 89 -0.09 -20.15 28.51
N MET A 90 0.06 -18.97 27.88
CA MET A 90 -0.37 -17.71 28.48
C MET A 90 -1.84 -17.45 28.19
N ASP A 91 -2.56 -16.92 29.19
CA ASP A 91 -3.91 -16.43 28.98
C ASP A 91 -3.89 -15.19 28.09
N VAL A 92 -4.71 -15.23 27.05
CA VAL A 92 -4.89 -14.16 26.06
C VAL A 92 -6.37 -13.78 26.06
N SER A 93 -6.65 -12.47 26.06
CA SER A 93 -8.03 -11.99 26.11
C SER A 93 -8.88 -12.47 24.92
N PRO A 94 -10.22 -12.51 25.06
CA PRO A 94 -11.12 -12.81 23.95
C PRO A 94 -10.89 -11.89 22.75
N GLY A 95 -10.67 -10.60 22.98
CA GLY A 95 -10.42 -9.63 21.91
C GLY A 95 -9.11 -9.88 21.15
N ALA A 96 -8.03 -10.26 21.84
CA ALA A 96 -6.78 -10.65 21.19
C ALA A 96 -6.91 -11.98 20.42
N THR A 97 -7.76 -12.90 20.89
CA THR A 97 -8.08 -14.13 20.17
C THR A 97 -8.87 -13.84 18.88
N GLU A 98 -9.89 -12.99 18.94
CA GLU A 98 -10.65 -12.57 17.76
C GLU A 98 -9.79 -11.80 16.74
N PHE A 99 -8.94 -10.91 17.24
CA PHE A 99 -7.98 -10.19 16.41
C PHE A 99 -7.03 -11.16 15.69
N ALA A 100 -6.49 -12.15 16.41
CA ALA A 100 -5.64 -13.17 15.81
C ALA A 100 -6.39 -13.96 14.73
N ASN A 101 -7.61 -14.42 15.00
CA ASN A 101 -8.42 -15.15 14.02
C ASN A 101 -8.71 -14.33 12.75
N THR A 102 -8.87 -13.02 12.89
CA THR A 102 -9.20 -12.12 11.78
C THR A 102 -7.97 -11.78 10.93
N TYR A 103 -6.83 -11.53 11.58
CA TYR A 103 -5.65 -10.95 10.94
C TYR A 103 -4.47 -11.92 10.79
N LEU A 104 -4.59 -13.17 11.23
CA LEU A 104 -3.62 -14.24 10.95
C LEU A 104 -3.79 -14.78 9.51
N VAL A 105 -3.83 -13.86 8.55
CA VAL A 105 -3.88 -14.14 7.11
C VAL A 105 -2.62 -13.56 6.50
N GLU A 106 -1.99 -14.31 5.59
CA GLU A 106 -0.78 -13.84 4.92
C GLU A 106 -1.05 -12.54 4.15
N PRO A 107 -0.19 -11.52 4.27
CA PRO A 107 -0.36 -10.27 3.54
C PRO A 107 -0.46 -10.49 2.04
N SER A 108 -1.56 -10.00 1.45
CA SER A 108 -1.83 -10.14 0.03
C SER A 108 -2.64 -8.96 -0.47
N LEU A 109 -2.39 -8.54 -1.71
CA LEU A 109 -3.17 -7.48 -2.32
C LEU A 109 -4.66 -7.88 -2.46
N LEU A 110 -4.94 -9.19 -2.57
CA LEU A 110 -6.30 -9.72 -2.70
C LEU A 110 -7.11 -9.69 -1.39
N ASN A 111 -6.44 -9.55 -0.24
CA ASN A 111 -7.14 -9.41 1.05
C ASN A 111 -7.90 -8.07 1.15
N ASN A 112 -7.54 -7.09 0.31
CA ASN A 112 -8.20 -5.80 0.24
C ASN A 112 -8.54 -5.46 -1.23
N PRO A 113 -9.68 -5.96 -1.76
CA PRO A 113 -10.09 -5.71 -3.14
C PRO A 113 -10.30 -4.21 -3.45
N VAL A 114 -10.61 -3.39 -2.44
CA VAL A 114 -10.71 -1.93 -2.63
C VAL A 114 -9.35 -1.32 -2.96
N ALA A 115 -8.27 -1.80 -2.33
CA ALA A 115 -6.92 -1.37 -2.65
C ALA A 115 -6.53 -1.68 -4.10
N VAL A 116 -6.95 -2.85 -4.62
CA VAL A 116 -6.75 -3.22 -6.03
C VAL A 116 -7.40 -2.20 -6.95
N VAL A 117 -8.68 -1.89 -6.70
CA VAL A 117 -9.43 -0.91 -7.51
C VAL A 117 -8.75 0.46 -7.47
N PHE A 118 -8.32 0.90 -6.28
CA PHE A 118 -7.57 2.15 -6.13
C PHE A 118 -6.30 2.18 -6.97
N PHE A 119 -5.44 1.16 -6.88
CA PHE A 119 -4.17 1.14 -7.64
C PHE A 119 -4.39 1.03 -9.15
N VAL A 120 -5.36 0.23 -9.59
CA VAL A 120 -5.67 0.08 -11.02
C VAL A 120 -6.19 1.41 -11.59
N THR A 121 -7.16 2.04 -10.92
CA THR A 121 -7.73 3.32 -11.37
C THR A 121 -6.70 4.45 -11.34
N ALA A 122 -5.87 4.51 -10.30
CA ALA A 122 -4.75 5.45 -10.22
C ALA A 122 -3.77 5.27 -11.39
N PHE A 123 -3.42 4.03 -11.72
CA PHE A 123 -2.53 3.75 -12.84
C PHE A 123 -3.14 4.17 -14.18
N LEU A 124 -4.43 3.90 -14.39
CA LEU A 124 -5.13 4.35 -15.60
C LEU A 124 -5.15 5.88 -15.74
N ILE A 125 -5.33 6.61 -14.64
CA ILE A 125 -5.26 8.08 -14.63
C ILE A 125 -3.87 8.58 -15.03
N ILE A 126 -2.81 7.89 -14.60
CA ILE A 126 -1.42 8.21 -14.97
C ILE A 126 -1.16 7.91 -16.45
N LEU A 127 -1.64 6.78 -16.96
CA LEU A 127 -1.44 6.37 -18.36
C LEU A 127 -2.21 7.24 -19.36
N TYR A 128 -3.37 7.75 -18.96
CA TYR A 128 -4.23 8.55 -19.84
C TYR A 128 -3.50 9.71 -20.54
N PRO A 129 -2.83 10.64 -19.83
CA PRO A 129 -2.10 11.73 -20.47
C PRO A 129 -0.89 11.26 -21.30
N ILE A 130 -0.25 10.15 -20.94
CA ILE A 130 0.95 9.66 -21.63
C ILE A 130 0.61 9.11 -23.02
N TRP A 131 -0.47 8.32 -23.11
CA TRP A 131 -0.79 7.56 -24.31
C TRP A 131 -1.90 8.18 -25.15
N PHE A 132 -2.88 8.84 -24.53
CA PHE A 132 -4.12 9.26 -25.20
C PHE A 132 -4.26 10.76 -25.37
N LYS A 133 -3.63 11.56 -24.51
CA LYS A 133 -3.64 13.02 -24.65
C LYS A 133 -2.65 13.43 -25.75
N LYS A 134 -3.14 14.22 -26.71
CA LYS A 134 -2.35 14.74 -27.85
C LYS A 134 -1.73 16.08 -27.51
#